data_AF-A0A7C6W378-F1
#
_entry.id   AF-A0A7C6W378-F1
#
_cell.length_a   1.000
_cell.length_b   1.000
_cell.length_c   1.000
_cell.angle_alpha   90.00
_cell.angle_beta   90.00
_cell.angle_gamma   90.00
#
_symmetry.space_group_name_H-M   'P 1'
#
loop_
_entity.id
_entity.type
_entity.pdbx_description
1 polymer ?
#
loop_
_entity_poly.entity_id
_entity_poly.type
_entity_poly.pdbx_seq_one_letter_code
_entity_poly.pdbx_strand_id
1 'polypeptide(L)' 'TLKQIHTSGHADRHTLKRMVEAIKPKHIVPMHTFEGDKYKEIFDYHVVRLEDGETLEVKN' A
#
# COMPACT_ATOMS: atom_id res chain seq x y z
N THR A 1 24.14 4.52 -23.36
CA THR A 1 23.45 5.03 -22.16
C THR A 1 22.98 3.85 -21.32
N LEU A 2 23.14 3.89 -20.00
CA LEU A 2 22.68 2.83 -19.11
C LEU A 2 21.16 2.94 -18.92
N LYS A 3 20.41 1.85 -19.10
CA LYS A 3 18.95 1.80 -18.86
C LYS A 3 18.67 0.90 -17.67
N GLN A 4 18.06 1.45 -16.62
CA GLN A 4 17.63 0.66 -15.48
C GLN A 4 16.33 -0.06 -15.84
N ILE A 5 16.36 -1.39 -15.77
CA ILE A 5 15.20 -2.24 -15.97
C ILE A 5 14.89 -2.87 -14.62
N HIS A 6 13.73 -2.55 -14.06
CA HIS A 6 13.30 -3.06 -12.78
C HIS A 6 12.57 -4.40 -12.98
N THR A 7 13.14 -5.49 -12.47
CA THR A 7 12.56 -6.84 -12.55
C THR A 7 12.32 -7.44 -11.16
N SER A 8 12.00 -6.60 -10.17
CA SER A 8 11.68 -7.12 -8.84
C SER A 8 10.34 -7.87 -8.85
N GLY A 9 10.18 -8.79 -7.90
CA GLY A 9 8.91 -9.48 -7.69
C GLY A 9 7.84 -8.65 -6.99
N HIS A 10 8.13 -7.40 -6.58
CA HIS A 10 7.21 -6.54 -5.84
C HIS A 10 6.74 -5.39 -6.74
N ALA A 11 5.49 -4.97 -6.54
CA ALA A 11 4.93 -3.81 -7.25
C ALA A 11 5.62 -2.52 -6.81
N ASP A 12 6.00 -1.68 -7.77
CA ASP A 12 6.48 -0.33 -7.49
C ASP A 12 5.33 0.61 -7.08
N ARG A 13 5.67 1.80 -6.60
CA ARG A 13 4.68 2.80 -6.14
C ARG A 13 3.65 3.16 -7.21
N HIS A 14 4.06 3.25 -8.48
CA HIS A 14 3.15 3.60 -9.57
C HIS A 14 2.12 2.48 -9.79
N THR A 15 2.58 1.23 -9.78
CA THR A 15 1.73 0.04 -9.92
C THR A 15 0.77 -0.11 -8.73
N LEU A 16 1.23 0.15 -7.50
CA LEU A 16 0.37 0.15 -6.32
C LEU A 16 -0.73 1.22 -6.40
N LYS A 17 -0.43 2.43 -6.88
CA LYS A 17 -1.45 3.48 -7.10
C LYS A 17 -2.54 3.03 -8.07
N ARG A 18 -2.15 2.43 -9.20
CA ARG A 18 -3.09 1.88 -10.17
C ARG A 18 -3.98 0.79 -9.57
N MET A 19 -3.41 -0.08 -8.73
CA MET A 19 -4.18 -1.12 -8.03
C MET A 19 -5.21 -0.50 -7.08
N VAL A 20 -4.81 0.47 -6.26
CA VAL A 20 -5.70 1.15 -5.31
C VAL A 20 -6.83 1.90 -6.03
N GLU A 21 -6.52 2.62 -7.11
CA GLU A 21 -7.53 3.34 -7.92
C GLU A 21 -8.54 2.41 -8.59
N ALA A 22 -8.11 1.22 -9.00
CA ALA A 22 -9.00 0.22 -9.60
C ALA A 22 -9.91 -0.44 -8.56
N ILE A 23 -9.39 -0.73 -7.36
CA ILE A 23 -10.13 -1.40 -6.28
C ILE A 23 -11.05 -0.43 -5.55
N LYS A 24 -10.62 0.83 -5.36
CA LYS A 24 -11.27 1.85 -4.52
C LYS A 24 -11.60 1.31 -3.10
N PRO A 25 -10.60 0.86 -2.35
CA PRO A 25 -10.83 0.20 -1.07
C PRO A 25 -11.39 1.18 -0.03
N LYS A 26 -12.24 0.66 0.89
CA LYS A 26 -12.68 1.43 2.07
C LYS A 26 -11.52 1.70 3.05
N HIS A 27 -10.57 0.75 3.14
CA HIS A 27 -9.44 0.77 4.07
C HIS A 27 -8.21 0.20 3.37
N ILE A 28 -7.04 0.80 3.59
CA ILE A 28 -5.74 0.24 3.20
C ILE A 28 -4.98 -0.12 4.47
N VAL A 29 -4.54 -1.37 4.59
CA VAL A 29 -3.68 -1.83 5.68
C VAL A 29 -2.31 -2.16 5.10
N PRO A 30 -1.29 -1.29 5.28
CA PRO A 30 0.06 -1.57 4.80
C PRO A 30 0.68 -2.73 5.59
N MET A 31 1.03 -3.80 4.88
CA MET A 31 1.68 -5.00 5.43
C MET A 31 2.96 -5.31 4.62
N HIS A 32 3.87 -6.08 5.22
CA HIS A 32 5.11 -6.52 4.57
C HIS A 32 5.96 -5.35 4.01
N THR A 33 6.04 -4.27 4.79
CA THR A 33 6.86 -3.08 4.52
C THR A 33 7.38 -2.50 5.83
N PHE A 34 8.60 -1.96 5.83
CA PHE A 34 9.15 -1.23 6.98
C PHE A 34 8.66 0.22 7.03
N GLU A 35 8.03 0.72 5.97
CA GLU A 35 7.60 2.12 5.83
C GLU A 35 6.07 2.25 5.76
N GLY A 36 5.36 1.44 6.56
CA GLY A 36 3.89 1.41 6.57
C GLY A 36 3.26 2.78 6.81
N ASP A 37 3.86 3.61 7.69
CA ASP A 37 3.33 4.94 8.03
C ASP A 37 3.33 5.90 6.83
N LYS A 38 4.27 5.75 5.90
CA LYS A 38 4.36 6.59 4.70
C LYS A 38 3.19 6.39 3.75
N TYR A 39 2.43 5.30 3.88
CA TYR A 39 1.28 5.07 2.99
C TYR A 39 0.23 6.17 3.10
N LYS A 40 0.10 6.83 4.27
CA LYS A 40 -0.78 8.00 4.47
C LYS A 40 -0.41 9.19 3.58
N GLU A 41 0.87 9.31 3.20
CA GLU A 41 1.37 10.37 2.32
C GLU A 41 1.27 9.96 0.84
N ILE A 42 1.15 8.66 0.55
CA ILE A 42 1.18 8.10 -0.80
C ILE A 42 -0.23 7.95 -1.39
N PHE A 43 -1.21 7.59 -0.55
CA PHE A 43 -2.57 7.26 -0.96
C PHE A 43 -3.59 8.18 -0.29
N ASP A 44 -4.47 8.78 -1.09
CA ASP A 44 -5.61 9.56 -0.62
C ASP A 44 -6.80 8.63 -0.27
N TYR A 45 -6.54 7.68 0.63
CA TYR A 45 -7.48 6.68 1.10
C TYR A 45 -7.32 6.52 2.61
N HIS A 46 -8.33 5.95 3.28
CA HIS A 46 -8.22 5.67 4.70
C HIS A 46 -7.18 4.56 4.96
N VAL A 47 -5.98 4.97 5.38
CA VAL A 47 -4.87 4.06 5.71
C VAL A 47 -4.85 3.76 7.20
N VAL A 48 -4.93 2.48 7.55
CA VAL A 48 -4.86 1.99 8.92
C VAL A 48 -3.56 1.20 9.10
N ARG A 49 -2.70 1.66 10.01
CA ARG A 49 -1.52 0.91 10.42
C ARG A 49 -1.93 -0.03 11.56
N LEU A 50 -1.59 -1.31 11.42
CA LEU A 50 -1.78 -2.33 12.45
C LEU A 50 -0.42 -2.94 12.79
N GLU A 51 -0.18 -3.14 14.07
CA GLU A 51 0.95 -3.91 14.60
C GLU A 51 0.58 -5.39 14.77
N ASP A 52 1.59 -6.23 14.99
CA ASP A 52 1.42 -7.66 15.16
C ASP A 52 0.46 -7.98 16.32
N GLY A 53 -0.61 -8.72 16.02
CA GLY A 53 -1.65 -9.10 16.97
C GLY A 53 -2.80 -8.08 17.12
N GLU A 54 -2.72 -6.92 16.48
CA GLU A 54 -3.83 -5.97 16.43
C GLU A 54 -4.93 -6.42 15.45
N THR A 55 -6.16 -5.99 15.72
CA THR A 55 -7.32 -6.33 14.89
C THR A 55 -8.08 -5.07 14.49
N LEU A 56 -8.63 -5.08 13.28
CA LEU A 56 -9.51 -4.04 12.77
C LEU A 56 -10.89 -4.64 12.54
N GLU A 57 -11.89 -4.12 13.24
CA GLU A 57 -13.28 -4.46 12.97
C GLU A 57 -13.75 -3.73 11.71
N VAL A 58 -14.12 -4.48 10.68
CA VAL A 58 -14.61 -3.91 9.42
C VAL A 58 -16.14 -3.88 9.45
N LYS A 59 -16.71 -2.66 9.44
CA LYS A 59 -18.16 -2.46 9.37
C LYS A 59 -18.61 -2.32 7.90
N ASN A 60 -19.78 -2.90 7.60
CA ASN A 60 -20.38 -2.85 6.27
C ASN A 60 -20.97 -1.48 5.93
#